data_AF-I1W1E8-F1
#
_entry.id   AF-I1W1E8-F1
#
_cell.length_a   1.000
_cell.length_b   1.000
_cell.length_c   1.000
_cell.angle_alpha   90.00
_cell.angle_beta   90.00
_cell.angle_gamma   90.00
#
_symmetry.space_group_name_H-M   'P 1'
#
loop_
_entity.id
_entity.type
_entity.pdbx_description
1 polymer ?
#
loop_
_entity_poly.entity_id
_entity_poly.type
_entity_poly.pdbx_seq_one_letter_code
_entity_poly.pdbx_strand_id
1 'polypeptide(L)'
;FTGDFHAVTSAHNLLSAMLDNHLHQGNALNIDVRSITWKRVMDMNERALRKIVIGLGGRTNGVPREDGFEITTASEIMAVLCLSENTEDLKARLARIVVGSDLQGNAVTASQLNASGAMALILKDALKPNLVQTLKGAPSFVHGGPFANIAHGCNTVVATKLALKLADYVVTEAGFGADLGAEKFYDIKCRAAGLKPDATVLVATIRALKMHGGVAKDNLRTEDVEAVKRGIPNLIAHAKNVQSYGVPLVVAINAFETDTAAEMAVVTNECNAIGVPVATSTVWAEGGAGGMELAKTLM
;
A
#
# COMPACT_ATOMS: atom_id res chain seq x y z
N PHE A 1 -12.14 -6.55 -11.41
CA PHE A 1 -11.10 -7.60 -11.50
C PHE A 1 -11.71 -8.90 -11.02
N THR A 2 -11.29 -9.50 -9.90
CA THR A 2 -11.78 -10.78 -9.38
C THR A 2 -12.82 -10.66 -8.26
N GLY A 3 -13.12 -9.45 -7.79
CA GLY A 3 -14.11 -9.18 -6.75
C GLY A 3 -13.52 -8.93 -5.36
N ASP A 4 -12.19 -8.94 -5.20
CA ASP A 4 -11.53 -8.79 -3.91
C ASP A 4 -11.94 -7.53 -3.15
N PHE A 5 -11.99 -6.38 -3.84
CA PHE A 5 -12.39 -5.11 -3.22
C PHE A 5 -13.86 -5.13 -2.82
N HIS A 6 -14.74 -5.76 -3.62
CA HIS A 6 -16.14 -5.94 -3.23
C HIS A 6 -16.26 -6.79 -1.97
N ALA A 7 -15.47 -7.86 -1.84
CA ALA A 7 -15.44 -8.68 -0.62
C ALA A 7 -14.95 -7.87 0.60
N VAL A 8 -13.92 -7.03 0.44
CA VAL A 8 -13.47 -6.11 1.50
C VAL A 8 -14.57 -5.11 1.88
N THR A 9 -15.23 -4.47 0.90
CA THR A 9 -16.36 -3.56 1.14
C THR A 9 -17.49 -4.28 1.91
N SER A 10 -17.86 -5.49 1.49
CA SER A 10 -18.92 -6.27 2.13
C SER A 10 -18.56 -6.69 3.55
N ALA A 11 -17.34 -7.18 3.78
CA ALA A 11 -16.88 -7.55 5.12
C ALA A 11 -16.83 -6.33 6.07
N HIS A 12 -16.37 -5.18 5.56
CA HIS A 12 -16.31 -3.94 6.33
C HIS A 12 -17.69 -3.47 6.74
N ASN A 13 -18.59 -3.36 5.77
CA ASN A 13 -19.94 -2.86 6.02
C ASN A 13 -20.79 -3.87 6.79
N LEU A 14 -20.47 -5.17 6.77
CA LEU A 14 -21.03 -6.14 7.71
C LEU A 14 -20.70 -5.76 9.15
N LEU A 15 -19.44 -5.45 9.47
CA LEU A 15 -19.06 -5.02 10.81
C LEU A 15 -19.79 -3.73 11.22
N SER A 16 -19.87 -2.74 10.33
CA SER A 16 -20.63 -1.51 10.59
C SER A 16 -22.13 -1.80 10.84
N ALA A 17 -22.73 -2.72 10.07
CA ALA A 17 -24.12 -3.12 10.27
C ALA A 17 -24.34 -3.90 11.57
N MET A 18 -23.43 -4.81 11.93
CA MET A 18 -23.48 -5.56 13.19
C MET A 18 -23.31 -4.65 14.40
N LEU A 19 -22.43 -3.64 14.31
CA LEU A 19 -22.26 -2.62 15.33
C LEU A 19 -23.55 -1.84 15.57
N ASP A 20 -24.16 -1.27 14.53
CA ASP A 20 -25.39 -0.50 14.68
C ASP A 20 -26.59 -1.37 15.07
N ASN A 21 -26.64 -2.64 14.63
CA ASN A 21 -27.63 -3.60 15.12
C ASN A 21 -27.44 -3.90 16.62
N HIS A 22 -26.21 -4.07 17.09
CA HIS A 22 -25.93 -4.26 18.52
C HIS A 22 -26.41 -3.07 19.36
N LEU A 23 -26.18 -1.84 18.89
CA LEU A 23 -26.73 -0.64 19.51
C LEU A 23 -28.26 -0.68 19.58
N HIS A 24 -28.91 -1.08 18.48
CA HIS A 24 -30.37 -1.15 18.39
C HIS A 24 -30.98 -2.22 19.30
N GLN A 25 -30.34 -3.39 19.43
CA GLN A 25 -30.85 -4.54 20.19
C GLN A 25 -30.59 -4.45 21.71
N GLY A 26 -30.14 -3.29 22.20
CA GLY A 26 -30.01 -3.03 23.64
C GLY A 26 -28.60 -2.67 24.09
N ASN A 27 -27.62 -2.59 23.18
CA ASN A 27 -26.26 -2.11 23.46
C ASN A 27 -25.62 -2.78 24.69
N ALA A 28 -25.66 -4.11 24.79
CA ALA A 28 -25.16 -4.84 25.97
C ALA A 28 -23.66 -4.64 26.28
N LEU A 29 -22.92 -4.08 25.32
CA LEU A 29 -21.49 -3.73 25.47
C LEU A 29 -21.29 -2.27 25.95
N ASN A 30 -22.38 -1.54 26.21
CA ASN A 30 -22.36 -0.13 26.64
C ASN A 30 -21.48 0.75 25.74
N ILE A 31 -21.53 0.55 24.42
CA ILE A 31 -20.75 1.31 23.45
C ILE A 31 -21.17 2.79 23.50
N ASP A 32 -20.20 3.70 23.63
CA ASP A 32 -20.43 5.13 23.47
C ASP A 32 -20.47 5.46 21.97
N VAL A 33 -21.63 5.85 21.45
CA VAL A 33 -21.83 6.16 20.03
C VAL A 33 -20.92 7.29 19.51
N ARG A 34 -20.42 8.15 20.40
CA ARG A 34 -19.51 9.26 20.08
C ARG A 34 -18.05 8.82 19.96
N SER A 35 -17.74 7.63 20.49
CA SER A 35 -16.39 7.05 20.46
C SER A 35 -16.16 6.12 19.27
N ILE A 36 -17.20 5.82 18.48
CA ILE A 36 -17.11 4.91 17.35
C ILE A 36 -16.15 5.50 16.32
N THR A 37 -15.04 4.80 16.13
CA THR A 37 -14.02 5.14 15.12
C THR A 37 -14.25 4.37 13.82
N TRP A 38 -15.00 3.26 13.88
CA TRP A 38 -15.32 2.43 12.73
C TRP A 38 -16.36 3.10 11.82
N LYS A 39 -15.90 3.56 10.67
CA LYS A 39 -16.73 4.16 9.62
C LYS A 39 -17.36 3.08 8.72
N ARG A 40 -17.94 3.51 7.61
CA ARG A 40 -18.34 2.67 6.49
C ARG A 40 -17.38 2.85 5.33
N VAL A 41 -17.45 1.98 4.32
CA VAL A 41 -16.64 2.13 3.10
C VAL A 41 -17.41 1.88 1.83
N MET A 42 -16.94 2.51 0.76
CA MET A 42 -17.32 2.20 -0.61
C MET A 42 -16.17 2.49 -1.57
N ASP A 43 -16.07 1.74 -2.66
CA ASP A 43 -15.03 1.99 -3.67
C ASP A 43 -15.53 2.99 -4.73
N MET A 44 -15.78 4.23 -4.28
CA MET A 44 -16.24 5.32 -5.14
C MET A 44 -15.72 6.66 -4.63
N ASN A 45 -15.40 7.58 -5.54
CA ASN A 45 -14.96 8.93 -5.20
C ASN A 45 -16.16 9.83 -4.83
N GLU A 46 -16.82 9.52 -3.72
CA GLU A 46 -18.02 10.24 -3.26
C GLU A 46 -17.69 11.17 -2.08
N ARG A 47 -17.59 12.48 -2.34
CA ARG A 47 -17.25 13.47 -1.31
C ARG A 47 -18.39 13.75 -0.33
N ALA A 48 -19.64 13.57 -0.76
CA ALA A 48 -20.82 13.93 0.02
C ALA A 48 -20.98 13.02 1.25
N LEU A 49 -20.40 11.82 1.23
CA LEU A 49 -20.49 10.84 2.31
C LEU A 49 -19.39 10.95 3.37
N ARG A 50 -18.49 11.96 3.28
CA ARG A 50 -17.40 12.15 4.25
C ARG A 50 -17.88 12.37 5.69
N LYS A 51 -19.03 13.03 5.84
CA LYS A 51 -19.67 13.31 7.13
C LYS A 51 -21.18 13.19 6.95
N ILE A 52 -21.78 12.26 7.66
CA ILE A 52 -23.22 11.98 7.60
C ILE A 52 -23.77 11.78 9.00
N VAL A 53 -25.10 11.79 9.10
CA VAL A 53 -25.83 11.30 10.28
C VAL A 53 -26.66 10.11 9.84
N ILE A 54 -26.55 9.00 10.57
CA ILE A 54 -27.28 7.75 10.29
C ILE A 54 -28.30 7.48 11.39
N GLY A 55 -29.11 6.42 11.25
CA GLY A 55 -30.03 5.97 12.29
C GLY A 55 -31.22 6.91 12.53
N LEU A 56 -31.54 7.76 11.56
CA LEU A 56 -32.67 8.69 11.61
C LEU A 56 -34.00 8.01 11.26
N GLY A 57 -35.11 8.69 11.53
CA GLY A 57 -36.45 8.22 11.17
C GLY A 57 -37.21 7.45 12.27
N GLY A 58 -36.78 7.59 13.53
CA GLY A 58 -37.49 7.06 14.70
C GLY A 58 -36.94 5.73 15.22
N ARG A 59 -37.57 5.21 16.29
CA ARG A 59 -37.04 4.08 17.10
C ARG A 59 -36.80 2.80 16.28
N THR A 60 -37.58 2.57 15.22
CA THR A 60 -37.46 1.37 14.37
C THR A 60 -36.22 1.39 13.47
N ASN A 61 -35.58 2.55 13.29
CA ASN A 61 -34.54 2.74 12.28
C ASN A 61 -33.12 2.86 12.88
N GLY A 62 -32.97 2.60 14.17
CA GLY A 62 -31.67 2.56 14.85
C GLY A 62 -31.45 3.69 15.85
N VAL A 63 -30.18 3.95 16.16
CA VAL A 63 -29.73 4.98 17.09
C VAL A 63 -29.03 6.09 16.30
N PRO A 64 -29.51 7.35 16.35
CA PRO A 64 -28.86 8.45 15.66
C PRO A 64 -27.41 8.67 16.11
N ARG A 65 -26.49 8.77 15.16
CA ARG A 65 -25.07 9.13 15.41
C ARG A 65 -24.41 9.74 14.19
N GLU A 66 -23.31 10.47 14.42
CA GLU A 66 -22.41 10.90 13.35
C GLU A 66 -21.64 9.69 12.80
N ASP A 67 -21.39 9.72 11.49
CA ASP A 67 -20.65 8.70 10.78
C ASP A 67 -20.01 9.26 9.50
N GLY A 68 -19.33 8.40 8.73
CA GLY A 68 -18.83 8.75 7.41
C GLY A 68 -18.46 7.53 6.58
N PHE A 69 -18.15 7.79 5.31
CA PHE A 69 -17.59 6.79 4.41
C PHE A 69 -16.13 7.10 4.08
N GLU A 70 -15.34 6.05 3.95
CA GLU A 70 -13.99 6.07 3.40
C GLU A 70 -13.94 5.23 2.12
N ILE A 71 -12.91 5.45 1.30
CA ILE A 71 -12.69 4.59 0.13
C ILE A 71 -12.27 3.20 0.60
N THR A 72 -12.71 2.13 -0.06
CA THR A 72 -12.48 0.74 0.39
C THR A 72 -11.01 0.41 0.68
N THR A 73 -10.07 0.96 -0.09
CA THR A 73 -8.62 0.75 0.09
C THR A 73 -8.06 1.38 1.37
N ALA A 74 -8.79 2.31 1.99
CA ALA A 74 -8.46 2.89 3.29
C ALA A 74 -8.89 2.00 4.47
N SER A 75 -9.71 0.97 4.22
CA SER A 75 -10.18 0.09 5.28
C SER A 75 -9.04 -0.65 5.99
N GLU A 76 -9.13 -0.75 7.32
CA GLU A 76 -8.28 -1.66 8.09
C GLU A 76 -8.41 -3.13 7.64
N ILE A 77 -9.57 -3.56 7.13
CA ILE A 77 -9.74 -4.90 6.53
C ILE A 77 -8.83 -5.09 5.32
N MET A 78 -8.60 -4.05 4.49
CA MET A 78 -7.65 -4.13 3.39
C MET A 78 -6.22 -4.34 3.92
N ALA A 79 -5.84 -3.61 4.97
CA ALA A 79 -4.52 -3.77 5.60
C ALA A 79 -4.37 -5.17 6.23
N VAL A 80 -5.40 -5.65 6.93
CA VAL A 80 -5.47 -7.00 7.52
C VAL A 80 -5.36 -8.07 6.44
N LEU A 81 -6.12 -7.97 5.34
CA LEU A 81 -6.02 -8.88 4.20
C LEU A 81 -4.60 -8.92 3.65
N CYS A 82 -3.95 -7.76 3.52
CA CYS A 82 -2.60 -7.66 2.98
C CYS A 82 -1.52 -8.21 3.91
N LEU A 83 -1.73 -8.24 5.22
CA LEU A 83 -0.77 -8.77 6.20
C LEU A 83 -1.08 -10.20 6.68
N SER A 84 -2.19 -10.79 6.23
CA SER A 84 -2.58 -12.14 6.65
C SER A 84 -1.77 -13.20 5.92
N GLU A 85 -1.41 -14.28 6.62
CA GLU A 85 -0.69 -15.42 6.02
C GLU A 85 -1.60 -16.56 5.55
N ASN A 86 -2.77 -16.68 6.18
CA ASN A 86 -3.75 -17.74 5.93
C ASN A 86 -5.10 -17.33 6.57
N THR A 87 -6.13 -18.17 6.40
CA THR A 87 -7.48 -17.89 6.90
C THR A 87 -7.56 -17.77 8.42
N GLU A 88 -6.78 -18.54 9.17
CA GLU A 88 -6.78 -18.46 10.64
C GLU A 88 -6.15 -17.15 11.13
N ASP A 89 -5.01 -16.75 10.54
CA ASP A 89 -4.39 -15.45 10.83
C ASP A 89 -5.30 -14.29 10.44
N LEU A 90 -5.95 -14.37 9.27
CA LEU A 90 -6.95 -13.40 8.82
C LEU A 90 -8.07 -13.24 9.86
N LYS A 91 -8.70 -14.34 10.28
CA LYS A 91 -9.77 -14.32 11.28
C LYS A 91 -9.30 -13.77 12.62
N ALA A 92 -8.10 -14.16 13.06
CA ALA A 92 -7.51 -13.68 14.31
C ALA A 92 -7.23 -12.17 14.27
N ARG A 93 -6.76 -11.63 13.14
CA ARG A 93 -6.54 -10.19 12.92
C ARG A 93 -7.87 -9.43 12.92
N LEU A 94 -8.86 -9.92 12.17
CA LEU A 94 -10.20 -9.32 12.13
C LEU A 94 -10.83 -9.25 13.53
N ALA A 95 -10.63 -10.27 14.37
CA ALA A 95 -11.13 -10.31 15.74
C ALA A 95 -10.60 -9.18 16.64
N ARG A 96 -9.37 -8.68 16.37
CA ARG A 96 -8.71 -7.65 17.18
C ARG A 96 -9.02 -6.22 16.76
N ILE A 97 -9.72 -6.02 15.64
CA ILE A 97 -10.13 -4.69 15.17
C ILE A 97 -10.96 -4.01 16.26
N VAL A 98 -10.56 -2.79 16.63
CA VAL A 98 -11.28 -1.95 17.60
C VAL A 98 -12.25 -1.05 16.84
N VAL A 99 -13.52 -1.06 17.24
CA VAL A 99 -14.58 -0.27 16.57
C VAL A 99 -14.95 1.03 17.29
N GLY A 100 -14.55 1.15 18.56
CA GLY A 100 -14.84 2.28 19.44
C GLY A 100 -14.54 1.89 20.88
N SER A 101 -15.12 2.62 21.84
CA SER A 101 -15.03 2.30 23.27
C SER A 101 -16.38 2.20 23.94
N ASP A 102 -16.42 1.52 25.09
CA ASP A 102 -17.57 1.57 25.99
C ASP A 102 -17.61 2.91 26.78
N LEU A 103 -18.66 3.10 27.57
CA LEU A 103 -18.84 4.27 28.43
C LEU A 103 -17.77 4.41 29.54
N GLN A 104 -16.98 3.37 29.78
CA GLN A 104 -15.86 3.37 30.73
C GLN A 104 -14.51 3.64 30.04
N GLY A 105 -14.49 3.73 28.70
CA GLY A 105 -13.30 3.95 27.89
C GLY A 105 -12.55 2.67 27.51
N ASN A 106 -13.10 1.48 27.77
CA ASN A 106 -12.47 0.23 27.32
C ASN A 106 -12.71 0.01 25.84
N ALA A 107 -11.71 -0.52 25.12
CA ALA A 107 -11.83 -0.84 23.71
C ALA A 107 -12.89 -1.91 23.45
N VAL A 108 -13.74 -1.68 22.45
CA VAL A 108 -14.71 -2.66 21.95
C VAL A 108 -14.24 -3.18 20.61
N THR A 109 -14.16 -4.50 20.48
CA THR A 109 -13.59 -5.19 19.33
C THR A 109 -14.64 -5.87 18.46
N ALA A 110 -14.28 -6.15 17.20
CA ALA A 110 -15.11 -6.94 16.29
C ALA A 110 -15.41 -8.35 16.81
N SER A 111 -14.54 -8.92 17.66
CA SER A 111 -14.80 -10.21 18.31
C SER A 111 -15.94 -10.16 19.33
N GLN A 112 -16.05 -9.08 20.10
CA GLN A 112 -17.15 -8.87 21.06
C GLN A 112 -18.50 -8.68 20.36
N LEU A 113 -18.48 -8.23 19.10
CA LEU A 113 -19.64 -8.17 18.21
C LEU A 113 -19.88 -9.48 17.45
N ASN A 114 -19.08 -10.53 17.68
CA ASN A 114 -19.15 -11.83 16.99
C ASN A 114 -19.01 -11.75 15.45
N ALA A 115 -18.33 -10.71 14.93
CA ALA A 115 -18.27 -10.45 13.49
C ALA A 115 -17.12 -11.16 12.75
N SER A 116 -16.07 -11.58 13.47
CA SER A 116 -14.81 -12.08 12.88
C SER A 116 -14.99 -13.29 11.95
N GLY A 117 -15.80 -14.28 12.35
CA GLY A 117 -16.06 -15.47 11.53
C GLY A 117 -16.80 -15.16 10.23
N ALA A 118 -17.82 -14.31 10.30
CA ALA A 118 -18.62 -13.92 9.14
C ALA A 118 -17.81 -13.04 8.16
N MET A 119 -17.01 -12.11 8.66
CA MET A 119 -16.07 -11.34 7.83
C MET A 119 -15.04 -12.25 7.15
N ALA A 120 -14.45 -13.20 7.88
CA ALA A 120 -13.49 -14.15 7.30
C ALA A 120 -14.12 -15.02 6.20
N LEU A 121 -15.40 -15.41 6.36
CA LEU A 121 -16.13 -16.16 5.34
C LEU A 121 -16.32 -15.35 4.05
N ILE A 122 -16.70 -14.07 4.16
CA ILE A 122 -16.83 -13.16 3.01
C ILE A 122 -15.49 -13.04 2.27
N LEU A 123 -14.39 -12.97 3.01
CA LEU A 123 -13.03 -12.79 2.46
C LEU A 123 -12.36 -14.10 2.02
N LYS A 124 -13.00 -15.25 2.16
CA LYS A 124 -12.40 -16.57 1.93
C LYS A 124 -11.74 -16.70 0.55
N ASP A 125 -12.48 -16.31 -0.51
CA ASP A 125 -11.95 -16.40 -1.87
C ASP A 125 -11.06 -15.20 -2.22
N ALA A 126 -11.36 -14.02 -1.66
CA ALA A 126 -10.56 -12.81 -1.81
C ALA A 126 -9.18 -12.87 -1.14
N LEU A 127 -8.87 -13.93 -0.37
CA LEU A 127 -7.53 -14.19 0.16
C LEU A 127 -6.62 -14.90 -0.87
N LYS A 128 -7.17 -15.44 -1.96
CA LYS A 128 -6.42 -16.17 -2.98
C LYS A 128 -5.78 -15.18 -3.98
N PRO A 129 -4.44 -15.20 -4.16
CA PRO A 129 -3.78 -14.31 -5.11
C PRO A 129 -4.25 -14.48 -6.56
N ASN A 130 -4.44 -13.38 -7.28
CA ASN A 130 -4.90 -13.42 -8.67
C ASN A 130 -3.72 -13.47 -9.64
N LEU A 131 -3.63 -14.55 -10.41
CA LEU A 131 -2.61 -14.71 -11.45
C LEU A 131 -3.04 -14.02 -12.75
N VAL A 132 -2.17 -13.16 -13.25
CA VAL A 132 -2.25 -12.54 -14.58
C VAL A 132 -0.88 -12.64 -15.26
N GLN A 133 -0.71 -11.98 -16.40
CA GLN A 133 0.56 -11.95 -17.13
C GLN A 133 0.89 -10.55 -17.63
N THR A 134 2.19 -10.28 -17.81
CA THR A 134 2.67 -9.09 -18.53
C THR A 134 2.44 -9.21 -20.04
N LEU A 135 2.70 -8.14 -20.80
CA LEU A 135 2.61 -8.15 -22.27
C LEU A 135 3.52 -9.19 -22.96
N LYS A 136 4.54 -9.70 -22.25
CA LYS A 136 5.46 -10.73 -22.74
C LYS A 136 5.26 -12.09 -22.06
N GLY A 137 4.13 -12.28 -21.37
CA GLY A 137 3.75 -13.56 -20.78
C GLY A 137 4.42 -13.91 -19.46
N ALA A 138 5.16 -13.00 -18.83
CA ALA A 138 5.71 -13.24 -17.50
C ALA A 138 4.56 -13.30 -16.48
N PRO A 139 4.51 -14.31 -15.58
CA PRO A 139 3.46 -14.42 -14.58
C PRO A 139 3.52 -13.25 -13.60
N SER A 140 2.37 -12.76 -13.16
CA SER A 140 2.28 -11.64 -12.21
C SER A 140 1.09 -11.83 -11.28
N PHE A 141 1.30 -11.63 -9.98
CA PHE A 141 0.20 -11.58 -9.02
C PHE A 141 -0.24 -10.14 -8.78
N VAL A 142 -1.54 -9.87 -8.93
CA VAL A 142 -2.14 -8.58 -8.56
C VAL A 142 -3.10 -8.84 -7.40
N HIS A 143 -2.72 -8.49 -6.17
CA HIS A 143 -3.48 -8.87 -4.99
C HIS A 143 -3.28 -7.92 -3.81
N GLY A 144 -4.38 -7.43 -3.25
CA GLY A 144 -4.38 -6.39 -2.22
C GLY A 144 -4.15 -4.98 -2.78
N GLY A 145 -4.29 -3.97 -1.92
CA GLY A 145 -4.09 -2.57 -2.29
C GLY A 145 -4.40 -1.62 -1.15
N PRO A 146 -3.67 -1.69 -0.01
CA PRO A 146 -3.86 -0.76 1.08
C PRO A 146 -3.20 0.58 0.74
N PHE A 147 -3.71 1.66 1.33
CA PHE A 147 -3.04 2.95 1.25
C PHE A 147 -1.62 2.92 1.84
N ALA A 148 -0.73 3.76 1.33
CA ALA A 148 0.65 3.87 1.78
C ALA A 148 0.88 5.00 2.81
N ASN A 149 -0.15 5.79 3.13
CA ASN A 149 -0.10 6.82 4.18
C ASN A 149 -0.62 6.29 5.51
N ILE A 150 -1.90 5.88 5.57
CA ILE A 150 -2.56 5.34 6.77
C ILE A 150 -2.35 3.84 6.98
N ALA A 151 -1.76 3.16 5.99
CA ALA A 151 -1.36 1.77 6.06
C ALA A 151 0.02 1.59 5.40
N HIS A 152 0.39 0.34 5.08
CA HIS A 152 1.75 -0.05 4.68
C HIS A 152 2.00 -0.07 3.16
N GLY A 153 0.98 0.16 2.33
CA GLY A 153 1.20 0.40 0.89
C GLY A 153 1.77 -0.75 0.06
N CYS A 154 1.60 -2.01 0.47
CA CYS A 154 2.15 -3.17 -0.24
C CYS A 154 1.05 -4.14 -0.69
N ASN A 155 1.34 -4.95 -1.70
CA ASN A 155 0.52 -6.12 -2.05
C ASN A 155 0.52 -7.16 -0.90
N THR A 156 -0.38 -8.14 -0.97
CA THR A 156 -0.53 -9.12 0.13
C THR A 156 0.71 -9.98 0.41
N VAL A 157 0.89 -10.37 1.68
CA VAL A 157 1.88 -11.35 2.13
C VAL A 157 1.68 -12.70 1.44
N VAL A 158 0.44 -13.18 1.31
CA VAL A 158 0.13 -14.45 0.63
C VAL A 158 0.65 -14.46 -0.82
N ALA A 159 0.44 -13.38 -1.58
CA ALA A 159 0.92 -13.29 -2.95
C ALA A 159 2.46 -13.29 -3.02
N THR A 160 3.13 -12.52 -2.18
CA THR A 160 4.60 -12.48 -2.14
C THR A 160 5.18 -13.84 -1.73
N LYS A 161 4.66 -14.48 -0.68
CA LYS A 161 5.12 -15.80 -0.23
C LYS A 161 4.87 -16.89 -1.26
N LEU A 162 3.72 -16.87 -1.93
CA LEU A 162 3.41 -17.82 -2.99
C LEU A 162 4.38 -17.64 -4.18
N ALA A 163 4.63 -16.41 -4.60
CA ALA A 163 5.59 -16.11 -5.67
C ALA A 163 7.00 -16.64 -5.33
N LEU A 164 7.46 -16.44 -4.09
CA LEU A 164 8.78 -16.90 -3.61
C LEU A 164 8.92 -18.43 -3.59
N LYS A 165 7.80 -19.17 -3.66
CA LYS A 165 7.82 -20.64 -3.78
C LYS A 165 7.75 -21.13 -5.22
N LEU A 166 7.39 -20.26 -6.17
CA LEU A 166 7.12 -20.62 -7.56
C LEU A 166 8.15 -20.07 -8.56
N ALA A 167 8.98 -19.10 -8.16
CA ALA A 167 9.94 -18.44 -9.03
C ALA A 167 11.28 -18.22 -8.31
N ASP A 168 12.35 -18.17 -9.09
CA ASP A 168 13.71 -17.90 -8.59
C ASP A 168 13.88 -16.44 -8.13
N TYR A 169 13.21 -15.52 -8.82
CA TYR A 169 13.20 -14.08 -8.50
C TYR A 169 11.77 -13.56 -8.41
N VAL A 170 11.51 -12.77 -7.37
CA VAL A 170 10.21 -12.11 -7.15
C VAL A 170 10.43 -10.62 -7.02
N VAL A 171 9.91 -9.87 -7.99
CA VAL A 171 9.89 -8.41 -7.94
C VAL A 171 8.55 -7.98 -7.32
N THR A 172 8.62 -7.13 -6.30
CA THR A 172 7.47 -6.52 -5.64
C THR A 172 7.76 -5.03 -5.42
N GLU A 173 6.71 -4.26 -5.14
CA GLU A 173 6.82 -2.82 -4.90
C GLU A 173 6.07 -2.39 -3.64
N ALA A 174 6.31 -1.14 -3.24
CA ALA A 174 5.58 -0.43 -2.19
C ALA A 174 5.25 0.98 -2.67
N GLY A 175 4.09 1.50 -2.26
CA GLY A 175 3.59 2.81 -2.72
C GLY A 175 4.34 4.01 -2.14
N PHE A 176 4.30 5.14 -2.86
CA PHE A 176 5.06 6.37 -2.58
C PHE A 176 6.59 6.19 -2.68
N GLY A 177 7.37 7.09 -2.05
CA GLY A 177 8.83 7.03 -2.02
C GLY A 177 9.35 6.05 -0.96
N ALA A 178 10.68 5.90 -0.91
CA ALA A 178 11.32 4.99 0.05
C ALA A 178 11.19 5.44 1.52
N ASP A 179 10.89 6.72 1.75
CA ASP A 179 10.57 7.31 3.06
C ASP A 179 9.23 6.83 3.65
N LEU A 180 8.33 6.31 2.82
CA LEU A 180 7.03 5.77 3.26
C LEU A 180 6.86 4.31 2.87
N GLY A 181 6.92 4.00 1.58
CA GLY A 181 6.63 2.66 1.07
C GLY A 181 7.70 1.67 1.49
N ALA A 182 8.97 1.97 1.20
CA ALA A 182 10.06 1.05 1.51
C ALA A 182 10.25 0.88 3.02
N GLU A 183 10.24 1.96 3.81
CA GLU A 183 10.28 1.90 5.28
C GLU A 183 9.19 0.96 5.82
N LYS A 184 7.93 1.15 5.44
CA LYS A 184 6.82 0.27 5.88
C LYS A 184 6.92 -1.14 5.33
N PHE A 185 7.47 -1.33 4.14
CA PHE A 185 7.75 -2.66 3.62
C PHE A 185 8.77 -3.40 4.50
N TYR A 186 9.86 -2.74 4.91
CA TYR A 186 10.87 -3.30 5.80
C TYR A 186 10.36 -3.49 7.23
N ASP A 187 9.84 -2.43 7.84
CA ASP A 187 9.54 -2.39 9.26
C ASP A 187 8.20 -3.02 9.64
N ILE A 188 7.26 -3.10 8.69
CA ILE A 188 5.94 -3.73 8.92
C ILE A 188 5.85 -5.05 8.17
N LYS A 189 5.90 -5.05 6.83
CA LYS A 189 5.59 -6.26 6.04
C LYS A 189 6.67 -7.34 6.23
N CYS A 190 7.95 -7.00 6.10
CA CYS A 190 9.04 -7.97 6.25
C CYS A 190 9.11 -8.52 7.67
N ARG A 191 8.99 -7.64 8.68
CA ARG A 191 8.93 -8.05 10.09
C ARG A 191 7.74 -8.98 10.39
N ALA A 192 6.54 -8.65 9.90
CA ALA A 192 5.34 -9.42 10.17
C ALA A 192 5.33 -10.78 9.45
N ALA A 193 5.90 -10.84 8.24
CA ALA A 193 5.85 -12.03 7.39
C ALA A 193 7.16 -12.85 7.37
N GLY A 194 8.20 -12.38 8.07
CA GLY A 194 9.53 -13.00 8.05
C GLY A 194 10.22 -12.96 6.68
N LEU A 195 9.95 -11.93 5.88
CA LEU A 195 10.58 -11.75 4.57
C LEU A 195 11.96 -11.10 4.70
N LYS A 196 12.89 -11.48 3.84
CA LYS A 196 14.24 -10.91 3.75
C LYS A 196 14.50 -10.51 2.30
N PRO A 197 14.40 -9.22 1.96
CA PRO A 197 14.68 -8.75 0.61
C PRO A 197 16.15 -8.89 0.27
N ASP A 198 16.46 -9.47 -0.89
CA ASP A 198 17.85 -9.69 -1.34
C ASP A 198 18.44 -8.45 -2.03
N ALA A 199 17.62 -7.58 -2.60
CA ALA A 199 18.02 -6.34 -3.24
C ALA A 199 16.87 -5.32 -3.27
N THR A 200 17.21 -4.05 -3.43
CA THR A 200 16.28 -2.94 -3.67
C THR A 200 16.59 -2.25 -4.99
N VAL A 201 15.54 -1.92 -5.74
CA VAL A 201 15.62 -0.96 -6.85
C VAL A 201 14.99 0.35 -6.42
N LEU A 202 15.77 1.44 -6.44
CA LEU A 202 15.26 2.79 -6.23
C LEU A 202 15.09 3.48 -7.58
N VAL A 203 13.83 3.70 -7.99
CA VAL A 203 13.51 4.30 -9.28
C VAL A 203 13.60 5.83 -9.20
N ALA A 204 14.25 6.46 -10.17
CA ALA A 204 14.26 7.91 -10.35
C ALA A 204 14.13 8.31 -11.83
N THR A 205 13.89 9.60 -12.07
CA THR A 205 13.88 10.21 -13.42
C THR A 205 14.58 11.57 -13.36
N ILE A 206 15.23 11.98 -14.45
CA ILE A 206 15.90 13.27 -14.53
C ILE A 206 14.92 14.43 -14.30
N ARG A 207 13.72 14.32 -14.88
CA ARG A 207 12.65 15.31 -14.70
C ARG A 207 12.19 15.44 -13.24
N ALA A 208 12.06 14.34 -12.50
CA ALA A 208 11.73 14.39 -11.07
C ALA A 208 12.84 15.07 -10.26
N LEU A 209 14.11 14.78 -10.56
CA LEU A 209 15.24 15.45 -9.93
C LEU A 209 15.25 16.96 -10.24
N LYS A 210 14.99 17.37 -11.48
CA LYS A 210 14.82 18.78 -11.84
C LYS A 210 13.69 19.46 -11.04
N MET A 211 12.57 18.78 -10.83
CA MET A 211 11.48 19.30 -9.98
C MET A 211 11.94 19.49 -8.52
N HIS A 212 12.64 18.50 -7.95
CA HIS A 212 13.24 18.65 -6.61
C HIS A 212 14.30 19.76 -6.56
N GLY A 213 14.96 20.07 -7.69
CA GLY A 213 15.86 21.20 -7.87
C GLY A 213 15.19 22.55 -8.13
N GLY A 214 13.85 22.61 -8.07
CA GLY A 214 13.06 23.84 -8.17
C GLY A 214 12.47 24.16 -9.55
N VAL A 215 12.60 23.26 -10.54
CA VAL A 215 12.04 23.47 -11.87
C VAL A 215 10.53 23.19 -11.86
N ALA A 216 9.74 24.14 -12.36
CA ALA A 216 8.29 23.96 -12.50
C ALA A 216 7.95 22.81 -13.46
N LYS A 217 6.85 22.11 -13.18
CA LYS A 217 6.40 20.92 -13.93
C LYS A 217 6.36 21.11 -15.45
N ASP A 218 5.97 22.31 -15.89
CA ASP A 218 5.78 22.61 -17.30
C ASP A 218 7.10 22.90 -18.05
N ASN A 219 8.22 23.04 -17.33
CA ASN A 219 9.53 23.42 -17.88
C ASN A 219 10.58 22.30 -17.83
N LEU A 220 10.17 21.03 -17.73
CA LEU A 220 11.09 19.91 -17.50
C LEU A 220 11.77 19.32 -18.75
N ARG A 221 11.41 19.80 -19.95
CA ARG A 221 11.92 19.26 -21.22
C ARG A 221 13.28 19.82 -21.63
N THR A 222 13.64 20.99 -21.13
CA THR A 222 14.93 21.64 -21.41
C THR A 222 15.99 21.04 -20.49
N GLU A 223 17.21 20.87 -21.02
CA GLU A 223 18.36 20.48 -20.21
C GLU A 223 18.58 21.49 -19.07
N ASP A 224 18.74 20.99 -17.85
CA ASP A 224 19.15 21.80 -16.69
C ASP A 224 19.96 20.94 -15.71
N VAL A 225 21.25 20.78 -16.01
CA VAL A 225 22.21 20.01 -15.21
C VAL A 225 22.30 20.55 -13.77
N GLU A 226 22.21 21.87 -13.58
CA GLU A 226 22.29 22.48 -12.26
C GLU A 226 21.04 22.22 -11.42
N ALA A 227 19.86 22.18 -12.03
CA ALA A 227 18.65 21.73 -11.35
C ALA A 227 18.73 20.25 -10.95
N VAL A 228 19.28 19.38 -11.81
CA VAL A 228 19.52 17.98 -11.43
C VAL A 228 20.40 17.92 -10.19
N LYS A 229 21.56 18.61 -10.19
CA LYS A 229 22.45 18.68 -9.02
C LYS A 229 21.75 19.17 -7.75
N ARG A 230 20.90 20.20 -7.85
CA ARG A 230 20.10 20.69 -6.70
C ARG A 230 19.05 19.68 -6.23
N GLY A 231 18.57 18.80 -7.10
CA GLY A 231 17.59 17.75 -6.79
C GLY A 231 18.19 16.42 -6.30
N ILE A 232 19.45 16.13 -6.63
CA ILE A 232 20.21 14.95 -6.17
C ILE A 232 20.07 14.66 -4.67
N PRO A 233 20.09 15.66 -3.75
CA PRO A 233 19.94 15.40 -2.33
C PRO A 233 18.71 14.55 -1.94
N ASN A 234 17.60 14.63 -2.70
CA ASN A 234 16.44 13.77 -2.47
C ASN A 234 16.77 12.29 -2.75
N LEU A 235 17.34 11.98 -3.92
CA LEU A 235 17.73 10.62 -4.30
C LEU A 235 18.77 10.04 -3.33
N ILE A 236 19.78 10.84 -2.96
CA ILE A 236 20.84 10.42 -2.04
C ILE A 236 20.29 10.16 -0.64
N ALA A 237 19.33 10.95 -0.16
CA ALA A 237 18.68 10.68 1.13
C ALA A 237 17.93 9.34 1.11
N HIS A 238 17.13 9.07 0.07
CA HIS A 238 16.46 7.78 -0.08
C HIS A 238 17.43 6.62 -0.21
N ALA A 239 18.51 6.77 -0.99
CA ALA A 239 19.53 5.74 -1.14
C ALA A 239 20.20 5.40 0.19
N LYS A 240 20.60 6.42 0.97
CA LYS A 240 21.19 6.23 2.31
C LYS A 240 20.22 5.56 3.28
N ASN A 241 18.93 5.94 3.24
CA ASN A 241 17.91 5.30 4.07
C ASN A 241 17.78 3.81 3.74
N VAL A 242 17.73 3.45 2.45
CA VAL A 242 17.68 2.03 2.05
C VAL A 242 18.95 1.28 2.44
N GLN A 243 20.14 1.88 2.22
CA GLN A 243 21.42 1.28 2.64
C GLN A 243 21.47 1.02 4.15
N SER A 244 20.77 1.81 4.97
CA SER A 244 20.73 1.60 6.43
C SER A 244 20.05 0.29 6.86
N TYR A 245 19.20 -0.29 6.01
CA TYR A 245 18.62 -1.63 6.22
C TYR A 245 19.59 -2.78 5.87
N GLY A 246 20.78 -2.48 5.34
CA GLY A 246 21.78 -3.49 4.98
C GLY A 246 21.41 -4.33 3.75
N VAL A 247 20.49 -3.85 2.92
CA VAL A 247 20.06 -4.51 1.68
C VAL A 247 20.81 -3.90 0.49
N PRO A 248 21.37 -4.71 -0.43
CA PRO A 248 21.93 -4.23 -1.69
C PRO A 248 20.97 -3.30 -2.44
N LEU A 249 21.50 -2.23 -3.03
CA LEU A 249 20.70 -1.19 -3.68
C LEU A 249 21.24 -0.90 -5.08
N VAL A 250 20.34 -0.82 -6.06
CA VAL A 250 20.60 -0.28 -7.39
C VAL A 250 19.64 0.89 -7.65
N VAL A 251 20.13 1.99 -8.19
CA VAL A 251 19.28 3.06 -8.70
C VAL A 251 18.93 2.79 -10.15
N ALA A 252 17.63 2.77 -10.47
CA ALA A 252 17.14 2.64 -11.85
C ALA A 252 16.68 4.00 -12.35
N ILE A 253 17.32 4.52 -13.40
CA ILE A 253 16.87 5.75 -14.05
C ILE A 253 15.98 5.39 -15.23
N ASN A 254 14.68 5.65 -15.09
CA ASN A 254 13.74 5.51 -16.20
C ASN A 254 13.99 6.66 -17.18
N ALA A 255 14.53 6.34 -18.36
CA ALA A 255 14.95 7.32 -19.35
C ALA A 255 13.77 7.91 -20.13
N PHE A 256 13.85 9.21 -20.42
CA PHE A 256 12.97 9.92 -21.34
C PHE A 256 13.75 10.49 -22.53
N GLU A 257 13.08 10.68 -23.66
CA GLU A 257 13.68 11.20 -24.90
C GLU A 257 14.39 12.57 -24.74
N THR A 258 13.97 13.36 -23.76
CA THR A 258 14.53 14.69 -23.49
C THR A 258 15.70 14.68 -22.51
N ASP A 259 15.99 13.54 -21.88
CA ASP A 259 17.05 13.44 -20.88
C ASP A 259 18.41 13.45 -21.58
N THR A 260 19.33 14.31 -21.14
CA THR A 260 20.63 14.42 -21.80
C THR A 260 21.71 13.60 -21.11
N ALA A 261 22.76 13.23 -21.86
CA ALA A 261 23.89 12.51 -21.30
C ALA A 261 24.57 13.27 -20.15
N ALA A 262 24.58 14.62 -20.20
CA ALA A 262 25.14 15.46 -19.16
C ALA A 262 24.31 15.37 -17.86
N GLU A 263 22.98 15.40 -17.96
CA GLU A 263 22.08 15.23 -16.81
C GLU A 263 22.21 13.83 -16.19
N MET A 264 22.27 12.78 -17.02
CA MET A 264 22.45 11.39 -16.59
C MET A 264 23.81 11.16 -15.91
N ALA A 265 24.86 11.82 -16.41
CA ALA A 265 26.20 11.72 -15.83
C ALA A 265 26.26 12.26 -14.40
N VAL A 266 25.53 13.34 -14.09
CA VAL A 266 25.44 13.85 -12.71
C VAL A 266 24.88 12.79 -11.78
N VAL A 267 23.75 12.18 -12.14
CA VAL A 267 23.12 11.15 -11.29
C VAL A 267 24.05 9.97 -11.06
N THR A 268 24.67 9.49 -12.14
CA THR A 268 25.60 8.37 -12.10
C THR A 268 26.79 8.65 -11.18
N ASN A 269 27.42 9.83 -11.34
CA ASN A 269 28.58 10.20 -10.53
C ASN A 269 28.24 10.34 -9.03
N GLU A 270 27.11 10.97 -8.72
CA GLU A 270 26.67 11.20 -7.33
C GLU A 270 26.26 9.90 -6.63
N CYS A 271 25.58 8.98 -7.33
CA CYS A 271 25.27 7.66 -6.79
C CYS A 271 26.54 6.80 -6.61
N ASN A 272 27.46 6.82 -7.58
CA ASN A 272 28.73 6.10 -7.46
C ASN A 272 29.59 6.62 -6.30
N ALA A 273 29.54 7.91 -5.99
CA ALA A 273 30.26 8.50 -4.86
C ALA A 273 29.80 7.94 -3.48
N ILE A 274 28.58 7.39 -3.40
CA ILE A 274 28.07 6.70 -2.21
C ILE A 274 28.05 5.17 -2.37
N GLY A 275 28.73 4.65 -3.39
CA GLY A 275 28.84 3.21 -3.66
C GLY A 275 27.56 2.56 -4.15
N VAL A 276 26.64 3.32 -4.75
CA VAL A 276 25.37 2.80 -5.28
C VAL A 276 25.44 2.75 -6.82
N PRO A 277 25.37 1.55 -7.43
CA PRO A 277 25.33 1.42 -8.87
C PRO A 277 24.05 2.01 -9.46
N VAL A 278 24.17 2.51 -10.69
CA VAL A 278 23.08 3.08 -11.47
C VAL A 278 22.92 2.29 -12.77
N ALA A 279 21.68 1.96 -13.12
CA ALA A 279 21.34 1.35 -14.41
C ALA A 279 20.27 2.18 -15.11
N THR A 280 20.40 2.36 -16.43
CA THR A 280 19.37 3.04 -17.22
C THR A 280 18.31 2.03 -17.61
N SER A 281 17.05 2.45 -17.57
CA SER A 281 15.90 1.62 -17.89
C SER A 281 15.08 2.26 -19.02
N THR A 282 14.97 1.52 -20.13
CA THR A 282 14.12 1.88 -21.30
C THR A 282 12.95 0.91 -21.47
N VAL A 283 12.56 0.19 -20.40
CA VAL A 283 11.53 -0.86 -20.43
C VAL A 283 10.17 -0.40 -20.97
N TRP A 284 9.86 0.89 -20.85
CA TRP A 284 8.64 1.46 -21.42
C TRP A 284 8.64 1.44 -22.96
N ALA A 285 9.78 1.76 -23.58
CA ALA A 285 9.93 1.81 -25.04
C ALA A 285 10.29 0.43 -25.63
N GLU A 286 11.14 -0.33 -24.93
CA GLU A 286 11.78 -1.54 -25.48
C GLU A 286 11.32 -2.85 -24.80
N GLY A 287 10.40 -2.76 -23.83
CA GLY A 287 9.99 -3.92 -23.04
C GLY A 287 11.15 -4.52 -22.24
N GLY A 288 11.17 -5.84 -22.08
CA GLY A 288 12.19 -6.52 -21.27
C GLY A 288 13.64 -6.29 -21.71
N ALA A 289 13.88 -6.02 -23.00
CA ALA A 289 15.23 -5.74 -23.51
C ALA A 289 15.82 -4.48 -22.86
N GLY A 290 15.00 -3.43 -22.69
CA GLY A 290 15.39 -2.17 -22.06
C GLY A 290 15.62 -2.24 -20.55
N GLY A 291 15.43 -3.41 -19.92
CA GLY A 291 15.68 -3.66 -18.50
C GLY A 291 16.85 -4.61 -18.25
N MET A 292 17.55 -5.05 -19.30
CA MET A 292 18.59 -6.08 -19.19
C MET A 292 19.81 -5.61 -18.39
N GLU A 293 20.21 -4.35 -18.52
CA GLU A 293 21.28 -3.77 -17.71
C GLU A 293 20.91 -3.79 -16.23
N LEU A 294 19.72 -3.26 -15.89
CA LEU A 294 19.21 -3.28 -14.51
C LEU A 294 19.14 -4.69 -13.93
N ALA A 295 18.63 -5.66 -14.71
CA ALA A 295 18.55 -7.05 -14.27
C ALA A 295 19.94 -7.64 -13.99
N LYS A 296 20.94 -7.38 -14.84
CA LYS A 296 22.32 -7.84 -14.64
C LYS A 296 22.99 -7.17 -13.44
N THR A 297 22.72 -5.90 -13.19
CA THR A 297 23.30 -5.17 -12.05
C THR A 297 22.73 -5.64 -10.70
N LEU A 298 21.53 -6.22 -10.70
CA LEU A 298 20.90 -6.79 -9.50
C LEU A 298 21.37 -8.22 -9.17
N MET A 299 21.95 -8.94 -10.14
CA MET A 299 22.39 -10.34 -10.02
C MET A 299 23.87 -10.43 -9.65
#